data_AF-A0A2V9QZ53-F1
#
_entry.id   AF-A0A2V9QZ53-F1
#
_cell.length_a   1.000
_cell.length_b   1.000
_cell.length_c   1.000
_cell.angle_alpha   90.00
_cell.angle_beta   90.00
_cell.angle_gamma   90.00
#
_symmetry.space_group_name_H-M   'P 1'
#
loop_
_entity.id
_entity.type
_entity.pdbx_description
1 polymer ?
#
loop_
_entity_poly.entity_id
_entity_poly.type
_entity_poly.pdbx_seq_one_letter_code
_entity_poly.pdbx_strand_id
1 'polypeptide(L)'
;MKGAVLKRIGGVGLLGIGLFMLLGRSFGTEQAERPRVSEDLETIEVEGQPLASNAQRLIQALEFLGAPLPIEITNALQVAGRARDAPKIQQLLDRQVLFVVTLNPEARVKVTRGPAPAALQQ
;
A
#
# COMPACT_ATOMS: atom_id res chain seq x y z
N MET A 1 2.30 -45.59 39.99
CA MET A 1 1.85 -46.69 39.08
C MET A 1 2.42 -46.37 37.71
N LYS A 2 3.65 -46.79 37.38
CA LYS A 2 4.00 -48.03 36.64
C LYS A 2 2.97 -48.42 35.56
N GLY A 3 3.41 -48.45 34.31
CA GLY A 3 2.65 -49.08 33.22
C GLY A 3 3.06 -48.63 31.82
N ALA A 4 4.27 -48.99 31.37
CA ALA A 4 4.65 -48.99 29.96
C ALA A 4 4.19 -50.28 29.29
N VAL A 5 3.58 -50.24 28.09
CA VAL A 5 3.49 -51.37 27.13
C VAL A 5 3.24 -50.79 25.72
N LEU A 6 4.24 -50.63 24.85
CA LEU A 6 4.83 -51.60 23.89
C LEU A 6 4.08 -51.71 22.54
N LYS A 7 4.74 -51.39 21.41
CA LYS A 7 4.59 -52.16 20.16
C LYS A 7 5.72 -51.97 19.13
N ARG A 8 6.46 -53.08 18.92
CA ARG A 8 7.04 -53.70 17.69
C ARG A 8 7.66 -52.78 16.61
N ILE A 9 8.97 -52.84 16.32
CA ILE A 9 9.79 -53.87 15.61
C ILE A 9 9.44 -54.05 14.11
N GLY A 10 10.45 -53.80 13.28
CA GLY A 10 10.62 -54.22 11.87
C GLY A 10 11.04 -53.02 11.00
N GLY A 11 12.20 -52.93 10.35
CA GLY A 11 13.20 -53.91 9.95
C GLY A 11 13.58 -53.69 8.48
N VAL A 12 14.70 -53.00 8.25
CA VAL A 12 15.62 -53.04 7.09
C VAL A 12 15.14 -52.62 5.68
N GLY A 13 15.90 -51.72 5.05
CA GLY A 13 15.84 -51.44 3.61
C GLY A 13 16.78 -50.30 3.19
N LEU A 14 18.09 -50.55 3.25
CA LEU A 14 19.15 -49.68 2.73
C LEU A 14 19.20 -49.76 1.19
N LEU A 15 19.51 -48.63 0.54
CA LEU A 15 20.09 -48.48 -0.79
C LEU A 15 19.18 -48.61 -2.03
N GLY A 16 18.82 -47.46 -2.59
CA GLY A 16 18.34 -47.29 -3.96
C GLY A 16 18.57 -45.85 -4.40
N ILE A 17 19.77 -45.55 -4.89
CA ILE A 17 20.17 -44.27 -5.48
C ILE A 17 19.26 -44.00 -6.68
N GLY A 18 18.27 -43.16 -6.48
CA GLY A 18 17.37 -42.63 -7.50
C GLY A 18 17.47 -41.12 -7.52
N LEU A 19 18.55 -40.63 -8.12
CA LEU A 19 18.74 -39.26 -8.58
C LEU A 19 17.50 -38.81 -9.38
N PHE A 20 16.52 -38.20 -8.73
CA PHE A 20 15.39 -37.57 -9.40
C PHE A 20 15.17 -36.17 -8.83
N MET A 21 15.81 -35.22 -9.51
CA MET A 21 15.33 -33.85 -9.68
C MET A 21 14.80 -33.17 -8.42
N LEU A 22 15.77 -32.68 -7.66
CA LEU A 22 15.71 -31.41 -6.96
C LEU A 22 15.12 -30.31 -7.88
N LEU A 23 13.80 -30.10 -7.83
CA LEU A 23 13.09 -28.83 -8.09
C LEU A 23 11.57 -29.02 -7.89
N GLY A 24 11.17 -29.68 -6.81
CA GLY A 24 9.82 -29.54 -6.26
C GLY A 24 9.70 -28.19 -5.56
N ARG A 25 9.84 -27.08 -6.31
CA ARG A 25 9.38 -25.79 -5.82
C ARG A 25 7.88 -25.93 -5.63
N SER A 26 7.48 -25.94 -4.36
CA SER A 26 6.11 -25.68 -3.95
C SER A 26 5.61 -24.52 -4.81
N PHE A 27 4.65 -24.81 -5.68
CA PHE A 27 3.71 -23.80 -6.15
C PHE A 27 2.92 -23.40 -4.91
N GLY A 28 3.55 -22.58 -4.07
CA GLY A 28 2.86 -21.77 -3.10
C GLY A 28 1.87 -20.97 -3.93
N THR A 29 0.60 -21.17 -3.65
CA THR A 29 -0.44 -20.26 -4.09
C THR A 29 -0.03 -18.87 -3.62
N GLU A 30 0.58 -18.08 -4.49
CA GLU A 30 0.57 -16.63 -4.40
C GLU A 30 -0.91 -16.25 -4.48
N GLN A 31 -1.59 -16.33 -3.33
CA GLN A 31 -2.81 -15.58 -3.13
C GLN A 31 -2.39 -14.14 -3.34
N ALA A 32 -2.74 -13.58 -4.50
CA ALA A 32 -2.54 -12.18 -4.81
C ALA A 32 -3.06 -11.38 -3.61
N GLU A 33 -2.14 -10.83 -2.82
CA GLU A 33 -2.49 -10.08 -1.62
C GLU A 33 -3.34 -8.90 -2.12
N ARG A 34 -4.65 -8.96 -1.86
CA ARG A 34 -5.54 -7.86 -2.21
C ARG A 34 -4.92 -6.62 -1.58
N PRO A 35 -4.63 -5.57 -2.36
CA PRO A 35 -3.92 -4.42 -1.81
C PRO A 35 -4.76 -3.87 -0.67
N ARG A 36 -4.21 -3.93 0.55
CA ARG A 36 -4.90 -3.43 1.75
C ARG A 36 -5.14 -1.95 1.52
N VAL A 37 -6.40 -1.54 1.65
CA VAL A 37 -6.75 -0.12 1.63
C VAL A 37 -6.06 0.48 2.85
N SER A 38 -5.15 1.42 2.62
CA SER A 38 -4.59 2.22 3.72
C SER A 38 -5.67 3.22 4.13
N GLU A 39 -6.40 2.89 5.20
CA GLU A 39 -7.52 3.70 5.68
C GLU A 39 -7.04 5.08 6.16
N ASP A 40 -5.85 5.15 6.75
CA ASP A 40 -5.21 6.40 7.16
C ASP A 40 -3.74 6.44 6.73
N LEU A 41 -3.41 7.46 5.94
CA LEU A 41 -2.04 7.73 5.51
C LEU A 41 -1.31 8.45 6.65
N GLU A 42 -0.04 8.09 6.84
CA GLU A 42 0.81 8.77 7.81
C GLU A 42 1.01 10.23 7.39
N THR A 43 0.66 11.15 8.29
CA THR A 43 0.95 12.58 8.08
C THR A 43 2.43 12.82 8.32
N ILE A 44 3.12 13.33 7.31
CA ILE A 44 4.56 13.60 7.38
C ILE A 44 4.76 15.07 7.78
N GLU A 45 5.69 15.33 8.69
CA GLU A 45 6.02 16.71 9.07
C GLU A 45 6.75 17.41 7.92
N VAL A 46 6.11 18.45 7.37
CA VAL A 46 6.64 19.26 6.26
C VAL A 46 6.28 20.72 6.45
N GLU A 47 7.00 21.61 5.78
CA GLU A 47 6.69 23.04 5.81
C GLU A 47 5.36 23.36 5.12
N GLY A 48 4.52 24.16 5.79
CA GLY A 48 3.18 24.47 5.31
C GLY A 48 3.12 25.36 4.08
N GLN A 49 4.05 26.33 3.91
CA GLN A 49 4.00 27.24 2.77
C GLN A 49 4.33 26.53 1.43
N PRO A 50 5.40 25.70 1.34
CA PRO A 50 5.68 24.95 0.11
C PRO A 50 4.56 23.97 -0.22
N LEU A 51 4.04 23.26 0.78
CA LEU A 51 2.93 22.31 0.59
C LEU A 51 1.67 23.02 0.09
N ALA A 52 1.29 24.16 0.70
CA ALA A 52 0.14 24.95 0.27
C ALA A 52 0.29 25.44 -1.19
N SER A 53 1.49 25.88 -1.58
CA SER A 53 1.76 26.30 -2.96
C SER A 53 1.62 25.14 -3.95
N ASN A 54 2.09 23.94 -3.59
CA ASN A 54 1.93 22.73 -4.40
C ASN A 54 0.46 22.31 -4.50
N ALA A 55 -0.28 22.33 -3.39
CA ALA A 55 -1.70 22.00 -3.36
C ALA A 55 -2.52 22.97 -4.24
N GLN A 56 -2.20 24.27 -4.22
CA GLN A 56 -2.84 25.24 -5.09
C GLN A 56 -2.59 24.96 -6.58
N ARG A 57 -1.36 24.56 -6.94
CA ARG A 57 -1.02 24.16 -8.32
C ARG A 57 -1.75 22.88 -8.75
N LEU A 58 -1.91 21.93 -7.84
CA LEU A 58 -2.70 20.71 -8.08
C LEU A 58 -4.17 21.05 -8.37
N ILE A 59 -4.79 21.90 -7.55
CA ILE A 59 -6.18 22.34 -7.74
C ILE A 59 -6.36 22.96 -9.13
N GLN A 60 -5.50 23.92 -9.49
CA GLN A 60 -5.55 24.58 -10.80
C GLN A 60 -5.35 23.61 -11.97
N ALA A 61 -4.45 22.63 -11.82
CA ALA A 61 -4.22 21.62 -12.86
C ALA A 61 -5.45 20.72 -13.05
N LEU A 62 -6.10 20.30 -11.97
CA LEU A 62 -7.31 19.48 -12.03
C LEU A 62 -8.50 20.24 -12.62
N GLU A 63 -8.66 21.52 -12.27
CA GLU A 63 -9.64 22.42 -12.91
C GLU A 63 -9.39 22.54 -14.40
N PHE A 64 -8.14 22.78 -14.81
CA PHE A 64 -7.76 22.89 -16.22
C PHE A 64 -8.02 21.60 -17.00
N LEU A 65 -7.80 20.43 -16.40
CA LEU A 65 -8.04 19.12 -17.01
C LEU A 65 -9.53 18.73 -17.08
N GLY A 66 -10.45 19.57 -16.57
CA GLY A 66 -11.89 19.27 -16.55
C GLY A 66 -12.29 18.21 -15.52
N ALA A 67 -11.42 17.94 -14.54
CA ALA A 67 -11.67 17.00 -13.44
C ALA A 67 -11.44 17.68 -12.07
N PRO A 68 -12.17 18.79 -11.78
CA PRO A 68 -11.97 19.54 -10.54
C PRO A 68 -12.30 18.69 -9.31
N LEU A 69 -11.61 18.97 -8.20
CA LEU A 69 -12.00 18.43 -6.90
C LEU A 69 -13.37 18.99 -6.47
N PRO A 70 -14.13 18.26 -5.62
CA PRO A 70 -15.35 18.79 -5.03
C PRO A 70 -15.12 20.16 -4.39
N ILE A 71 -16.07 21.08 -4.57
CA ILE A 71 -15.92 22.49 -4.16
C ILE A 71 -15.69 22.62 -2.65
N GLU A 72 -16.27 21.73 -1.85
CA GLU A 72 -16.09 21.67 -0.40
C GLU A 72 -14.63 21.39 -0.03
N ILE A 73 -13.98 20.47 -0.76
CA ILE A 73 -12.58 20.10 -0.56
C ILE A 73 -11.67 21.25 -1.01
N THR A 74 -11.93 21.84 -2.18
CA THR A 74 -11.16 22.98 -2.69
C THR A 74 -11.21 24.16 -1.72
N ASN A 75 -12.38 24.50 -1.18
CA ASN A 75 -12.53 25.56 -0.18
C ASN A 75 -11.76 25.23 1.11
N ALA A 76 -11.86 23.99 1.61
CA ALA A 76 -11.14 23.56 2.79
C ALA A 76 -9.61 23.62 2.59
N LEU A 77 -9.12 23.22 1.41
CA LEU A 77 -7.70 23.29 1.04
C LEU A 77 -7.21 24.74 0.97
N GLN A 78 -8.00 25.67 0.42
CA GLN A 78 -7.64 27.08 0.39
C GLN A 78 -7.54 27.68 1.80
N VAL A 79 -8.47 27.34 2.69
CA VAL A 79 -8.44 27.79 4.10
C VAL A 79 -7.20 27.24 4.81
N ALA A 80 -6.94 25.93 4.71
CA ALA A 80 -5.76 25.30 5.31
C ALA A 80 -4.45 25.84 4.71
N GLY A 81 -4.42 26.11 3.40
CA GLY A 81 -3.30 26.72 2.70
C GLY A 81 -2.95 28.12 3.21
N ARG A 82 -3.96 28.98 3.44
CA ARG A 82 -3.76 30.31 4.04
C ARG A 82 -3.23 30.23 5.47
N ALA A 83 -3.73 29.26 6.24
CA ALA A 83 -3.25 28.98 7.60
C ALA A 83 -1.88 28.30 7.64
N ARG A 84 -1.35 27.83 6.50
CA ARG A 84 -0.12 27.02 6.37
C ARG A 84 -0.19 25.75 7.23
N ASP A 85 -1.38 25.18 7.37
CA ASP A 85 -1.66 24.00 8.17
C ASP A 85 -1.32 22.73 7.35
N ALA A 86 -0.06 22.32 7.42
CA ALA A 86 0.43 21.19 6.63
C ALA A 86 -0.29 19.85 6.95
N PRO A 87 -0.53 19.50 8.24
CA PRO A 87 -1.32 18.31 8.58
C PRO A 87 -2.73 18.35 7.98
N LYS A 88 -3.41 19.50 8.04
CA LYS A 88 -4.77 19.60 7.50
C LYS A 88 -4.81 19.49 5.98
N ILE A 89 -3.82 20.06 5.29
CA ILE A 89 -3.69 19.93 3.83
C ILE A 89 -3.50 18.45 3.44
N GLN A 90 -2.62 17.72 4.14
CA GLN A 90 -2.42 16.29 3.90
C GLN A 90 -3.72 15.51 4.13
N GLN A 91 -4.37 15.66 5.27
CA GLN A 91 -5.63 14.97 5.57
C GLN A 91 -6.72 15.18 4.51
N LEU A 92 -6.85 16.39 3.97
CA LEU A 92 -7.83 16.71 2.92
C LEU A 92 -7.49 16.04 1.59
N LEU A 93 -6.21 16.05 1.19
CA LEU A 93 -5.74 15.44 -0.04
C LEU A 93 -5.70 13.92 0.05
N ASP A 94 -5.33 13.35 1.19
CA ASP A 94 -5.16 11.91 1.39
C ASP A 94 -6.43 11.15 1.08
N ARG A 95 -7.61 11.70 1.45
CA ARG A 95 -8.92 11.12 1.12
C ARG A 95 -9.20 11.03 -0.39
N GLN A 96 -8.47 11.82 -1.21
CA GLN A 96 -8.55 11.83 -2.67
C GLN A 96 -7.45 10.97 -3.33
N VAL A 97 -6.57 10.34 -2.57
CA VAL A 97 -5.45 9.54 -3.09
C VAL A 97 -5.91 8.12 -3.45
N LEU A 98 -5.78 7.77 -4.74
CA LEU A 98 -6.03 6.40 -5.22
C LEU A 98 -4.83 5.47 -4.96
N PHE A 99 -3.61 5.98 -5.15
CA PHE A 99 -2.37 5.24 -4.97
C PHE A 99 -1.33 6.08 -4.23
N VAL A 100 -0.66 5.47 -3.26
CA VAL A 100 0.52 6.05 -2.60
C VAL A 100 1.75 5.44 -3.25
N VAL A 101 2.66 6.30 -3.70
CA VAL A 101 3.88 5.90 -4.39
C VAL A 101 5.07 6.28 -3.53
N THR A 102 5.87 5.29 -3.16
CA THR A 102 7.14 5.49 -2.45
C THR A 102 8.29 5.22 -3.43
N LEU A 103 9.15 6.21 -3.60
CA LEU A 103 10.40 6.09 -4.35
C LEU A 103 11.56 5.94 -3.38
N ASN A 104 12.47 5.00 -3.65
CA ASN A 104 13.69 4.84 -2.87
C ASN A 104 14.95 5.29 -3.64
N PRO A 105 16.10 5.49 -2.97
CA PRO A 105 17.31 6.05 -3.57
C PRO A 105 17.88 5.24 -4.74
N GLU A 106 17.59 3.94 -4.81
CA GLU A 106 17.97 3.06 -5.92
C GLU A 106 16.94 3.02 -7.08
N ALA A 107 16.05 4.01 -7.14
CA ALA A 107 15.02 4.18 -8.16
C ALA A 107 13.98 3.04 -8.25
N ARG A 108 13.75 2.30 -7.17
CA ARG A 108 12.63 1.34 -7.08
C ARG A 108 11.37 2.05 -6.59
N VAL A 109 10.26 1.62 -7.17
CA VAL A 109 8.93 2.13 -6.88
C VAL A 109 8.16 1.08 -6.10
N LYS A 110 7.61 1.49 -4.95
CA LYS A 110 6.59 0.72 -4.23
C LYS A 110 5.28 1.47 -4.33
N VAL A 111 4.21 0.76 -4.69
CA VAL A 111 2.85 1.32 -4.77
C VAL A 111 1.95 0.62 -3.77
N THR A 112 1.21 1.41 -2.99
CA THR A 112 0.17 0.92 -2.08
C THR A 112 -1.17 1.58 -2.40
N ARG A 113 -2.27 0.92 -2.03
CA ARG A 113 -3.62 1.43 -2.29
C ARG A 113 -3.97 2.53 -1.30
N GLY A 114 -4.27 3.73 -1.81
CA GLY A 114 -4.78 4.84 -1.01
C GLY A 114 -6.27 4.70 -0.66
N PRO A 115 -6.83 5.63 0.13
CA PRO A 115 -8.20 5.52 0.64
C PRO A 115 -9.29 5.92 -0.37
N ALA A 116 -8.97 6.66 -1.44
CA ALA A 116 -10.00 7.14 -2.38
C ALA A 116 -10.67 5.97 -3.12
N PRO A 117 -11.99 5.98 -3.37
CA PRO A 117 -12.67 4.90 -4.07
C PRO A 117 -12.16 4.78 -5.52
N ALA A 118 -12.08 3.55 -6.03
CA ALA A 118 -11.73 3.30 -7.42
C ALA A 118 -13.00 3.34 -8.27
N ALA A 119 -13.14 4.36 -9.11
CA ALA A 119 -14.18 4.44 -10.14
C ALA A 119 -13.59 4.01 -11.48
N LEU A 120 -14.12 2.94 -12.07
CA LEU A 120 -13.74 2.50 -13.41
C LEU A 120 -14.67 3.17 -14.42
N GLN A 121 -14.10 3.85 -15.40
CA GLN A 121 -14.85 4.40 -16.53
C GLN A 121 -14.56 3.52 -17.75
N GLN A 122 -15.61 2.95 -18.33
CA GLN A 122 -15.55 2.04 -19.49
C GLN A 122 -16.05 2.72 -20.75
#